data_AF-A0A653ESS0-F1
#
_entry.id   AF-A0A653ESS0-F1
#
_cell.length_a   1.000
_cell.length_b   1.000
_cell.length_c   1.000
_cell.angle_alpha   90.00
_cell.angle_beta   90.00
_cell.angle_gamma   90.00
#
_symmetry.space_group_name_H-M   'P 1'
#
loop_
_entity.id
_entity.type
_entity.pdbx_description
1 polymer ?
#
loop_
_entity_poly.entity_id
_entity_poly.type
_entity_poly.pdbx_seq_one_letter_code
_entity_poly.pdbx_strand_id
1 'polypeptide(L)'
;MTEPEARQLLERALTSLLGTETTVSTARRGPVPLRDLGADSVRLLFELATKLETMGGFILDDYDVTAENFATVESLVATLRRYELSSAP
;
A
#
# COMPACT_ATOMS: atom_id res chain seq x y z
N MET A 1 -12.23 5.19 -1.63
CA MET A 1 -12.01 3.73 -1.47
C MET A 1 -12.31 3.33 -0.03
N THR A 2 -12.88 2.15 0.21
CA THR A 2 -13.10 1.60 1.56
C THR A 2 -11.81 1.02 2.16
N GLU A 3 -11.78 0.76 3.48
CA GLU A 3 -10.61 0.13 4.12
C GLU A 3 -10.30 -1.28 3.57
N PRO A 4 -11.28 -2.19 3.39
CA PRO A 4 -11.01 -3.49 2.79
C PRO A 4 -10.43 -3.40 1.37
N GLU A 5 -10.96 -2.47 0.55
CA GLU A 5 -10.44 -2.24 -0.80
C GLU A 5 -8.98 -1.73 -0.78
N ALA A 6 -8.66 -0.78 0.10
CA ALA A 6 -7.31 -0.26 0.25
C ALA A 6 -6.31 -1.32 0.73
N ARG A 7 -6.73 -2.19 1.67
CA ARG A 7 -5.93 -3.33 2.11
C ARG A 7 -5.71 -4.33 0.98
N GLN A 8 -6.75 -4.69 0.25
CA GLN A 8 -6.66 -5.62 -0.86
C GLN A 8 -5.77 -5.07 -1.98
N LEU A 9 -5.85 -3.77 -2.27
CA LEU A 9 -4.94 -3.10 -3.21
C LEU A 9 -3.48 -3.20 -2.74
N LEU A 10 -3.22 -2.92 -1.46
CA LEU A 10 -1.89 -3.03 -0.86
C LEU A 10 -1.35 -4.46 -0.92
N GLU A 11 -2.14 -5.47 -0.56
CA GLU A 11 -1.77 -6.88 -0.63
C GLU A 11 -1.39 -7.30 -2.06
N ARG A 12 -2.21 -6.90 -3.04
CA ARG A 12 -1.94 -7.21 -4.45
C ARG A 12 -0.68 -6.50 -4.95
N ALA A 13 -0.45 -5.26 -4.55
CA ALA A 13 0.74 -4.50 -4.90
C ALA A 13 2.01 -5.12 -4.30
N LEU A 14 1.99 -5.49 -3.01
CA LEU A 14 3.09 -6.18 -2.33
C LEU A 14 3.35 -7.56 -2.93
N THR A 15 2.31 -8.36 -3.17
CA THR A 15 2.44 -9.67 -3.82
C THR A 15 3.05 -9.55 -5.21
N SER A 16 2.61 -8.57 -5.99
CA SER A 16 3.15 -8.28 -7.33
C SER A 16 4.60 -7.77 -7.29
N LEU A 17 5.00 -7.08 -6.22
CA LEU A 17 6.36 -6.55 -6.05
C LEU A 17 7.35 -7.61 -5.60
N LEU A 18 6.97 -8.42 -4.63
CA LEU A 18 7.85 -9.37 -3.95
C LEU A 18 7.88 -10.73 -4.66
N GLY A 19 6.90 -11.01 -5.53
CA GLY A 19 6.76 -12.30 -6.20
C GLY A 19 6.32 -13.42 -5.25
N THR A 20 5.91 -13.08 -4.03
CA THR A 20 5.43 -14.01 -3.01
C THR A 20 4.10 -13.52 -2.46
N GLU A 21 3.16 -14.44 -2.25
CA GLU A 21 1.86 -14.13 -1.65
C GLU A 21 2.04 -13.41 -0.31
N THR A 22 1.51 -12.19 -0.22
CA THR A 22 1.63 -11.32 0.96
C THR A 22 0.25 -11.07 1.53
N THR A 23 -0.02 -11.56 2.73
CA THR A 23 -1.30 -11.37 3.44
C THR A 23 -1.16 -10.31 4.53
N VAL A 24 -2.01 -9.31 4.48
CA VAL A 24 -2.09 -8.22 5.45
C VAL A 24 -3.25 -8.52 6.41
N SER A 25 -2.96 -9.31 7.44
CA SER A 25 -3.98 -9.72 8.41
C SER A 25 -4.47 -8.56 9.29
N THR A 26 -5.79 -8.44 9.43
CA THR A 26 -6.46 -7.50 10.34
C THR A 26 -6.54 -8.01 11.79
N ALA A 27 -6.17 -9.28 12.03
CA ALA A 27 -6.26 -9.89 13.36
C ALA A 27 -5.08 -9.52 14.29
N ARG A 28 -4.04 -8.88 13.76
CA ARG A 28 -2.87 -8.46 14.55
C ARG A 28 -3.20 -7.26 15.43
N ARG A 29 -2.75 -7.29 16.69
CA ARG A 29 -2.83 -6.13 17.59
C ARG A 29 -1.65 -5.21 17.32
N GLY A 30 -1.93 -4.03 16.80
CA GLY A 30 -0.95 -2.96 16.58
C GLY A 30 -0.52 -2.82 15.12
N PRO A 31 0.16 -1.70 14.79
CA PRO A 31 0.49 -1.40 13.41
C PRO A 31 1.56 -2.35 12.87
N VAL A 32 1.42 -2.75 11.61
CA VAL A 32 2.33 -3.68 10.93
C VAL A 32 3.32 -2.89 10.08
N PRO A 33 4.62 -2.89 10.40
CA PRO A 33 5.62 -2.21 9.58
C PRO A 33 5.69 -2.80 8.17
N LEU A 34 5.74 -1.96 7.12
CA LEU A 34 5.84 -2.44 5.74
C LEU A 34 7.14 -3.23 5.48
N ARG A 35 8.22 -2.87 6.18
CA ARG A 35 9.48 -3.61 6.15
C ARG A 35 9.35 -5.06 6.64
N ASP A 36 8.45 -5.33 7.57
CA ASP A 36 8.21 -6.70 8.09
C ASP A 36 7.50 -7.57 7.04
N LEU A 37 6.92 -6.93 6.02
CA LEU A 37 6.32 -7.57 4.84
C LEU A 37 7.29 -7.66 3.66
N GLY A 38 8.56 -7.24 3.81
CA GLY A 38 9.58 -7.29 2.76
C GLY A 38 9.79 -6.00 1.98
N ALA A 39 9.05 -4.92 2.28
CA ALA A 39 9.29 -3.59 1.71
C ALA A 39 10.29 -2.79 2.57
N ASP A 40 11.54 -3.26 2.61
CA ASP A 40 12.56 -2.85 3.58
C ASP A 40 13.56 -1.79 3.09
N SER A 41 13.50 -1.42 1.81
CA SER A 41 14.40 -0.45 1.20
C SER A 41 13.63 0.71 0.57
N VAL A 42 14.25 1.90 0.54
CA VAL A 42 13.70 3.10 -0.09
C VAL A 42 13.28 2.81 -1.55
N ARG A 43 14.09 2.04 -2.29
CA ARG A 43 13.77 1.60 -3.64
C ARG A 43 12.45 0.84 -3.70
N LEU A 44 12.26 -0.15 -2.82
CA LEU A 44 11.02 -0.95 -2.77
C LEU A 44 9.80 -0.10 -2.38
N LEU A 45 9.97 0.91 -1.53
CA LEU A 45 8.87 1.82 -1.19
C LEU A 45 8.43 2.68 -2.39
N PHE A 46 9.36 3.16 -3.21
CA PHE A 46 9.02 3.87 -4.46
C PHE A 46 8.39 2.94 -5.50
N GLU A 47 8.90 1.72 -5.65
CA GLU A 47 8.30 0.71 -6.53
C GLU A 47 6.89 0.31 -6.06
N LEU A 48 6.67 0.25 -4.74
CA LEU A 48 5.35 0.04 -4.14
C LEU A 48 4.41 1.20 -4.45
N ALA A 49 4.84 2.46 -4.28
CA ALA A 49 4.05 3.64 -4.62
C ALA A 49 3.60 3.60 -6.09
N THR A 50 4.54 3.37 -7.01
CA THR A 50 4.27 3.26 -8.46
C THR A 50 3.27 2.15 -8.79
N LYS A 51 3.38 0.99 -8.11
CA LYS A 51 2.42 -0.12 -8.27
C LYS A 51 1.04 0.23 -7.76
N LEU A 52 0.94 0.90 -6.61
CA LEU A 52 -0.35 1.33 -6.05
C LEU A 52 -1.07 2.30 -6.99
N GLU A 53 -0.35 3.27 -7.55
CA GLU A 53 -0.87 4.20 -8.56
C GLU A 53 -1.37 3.47 -9.80
N THR A 54 -0.54 2.58 -10.36
CA THR A 54 -0.88 1.82 -11.56
C THR A 54 -2.10 0.92 -11.34
N MET A 55 -2.15 0.22 -10.20
CA MET A 55 -3.21 -0.75 -9.91
C MET A 55 -4.51 -0.09 -9.44
N GLY A 56 -4.42 1.07 -8.77
CA GLY A 56 -5.55 1.81 -8.24
C GLY A 56 -6.11 2.86 -9.20
N GLY A 57 -5.37 3.21 -10.24
CA GLY A 57 -5.76 4.21 -11.23
C GLY A 57 -5.79 5.64 -10.66
N PHE A 58 -4.87 5.94 -9.75
CA PHE A 58 -4.70 7.27 -9.14
C PHE A 58 -3.21 7.65 -9.09
N ILE A 59 -2.91 8.89 -8.71
CA ILE A 59 -1.54 9.39 -8.53
C ILE A 59 -1.42 9.85 -7.07
N LEU A 60 -0.38 9.38 -6.37
CA LEU A 60 -0.06 9.85 -5.03
C LEU A 60 0.59 11.22 -5.13
N ASP A 61 0.14 12.16 -4.30
CA ASP A 61 0.76 13.49 -4.24
C ASP A 61 2.08 13.50 -3.43
N ASP A 62 2.82 14.60 -3.50
CA ASP A 62 4.09 14.76 -2.78
C ASP A 62 3.94 14.67 -1.25
N TYR A 63 2.73 14.91 -0.72
CA TYR A 63 2.43 14.79 0.72
C TYR A 63 2.11 13.34 1.12
N ASP A 64 1.90 12.46 0.15
CA ASP A 64 1.57 11.06 0.38
C ASP A 64 2.79 10.16 0.39
N VAL A 65 3.80 10.47 -0.41
CA VAL A 65 5.06 9.71 -0.49
C VAL A 65 6.03 10.13 0.62
N THR A 66 5.62 9.91 1.87
CA THR A 66 6.40 10.24 3.07
C THR A 66 6.82 9.01 3.85
N ALA A 67 7.90 9.13 4.62
CA ALA A 67 8.39 8.06 5.49
C ALA A 67 7.34 7.63 6.54
N GLU A 68 6.46 8.55 6.97
CA GLU A 68 5.39 8.26 7.91
C GLU A 68 4.26 7.46 7.24
N ASN A 69 3.79 7.88 6.07
CA ASN A 69 2.72 7.18 5.36
C ASN A 69 3.16 5.78 4.92
N PHE A 70 4.43 5.61 4.57
CA PHE A 70 5.04 4.33 4.19
C PHE A 70 5.71 3.60 5.36
N ALA A 71 5.42 3.96 6.62
CA ALA A 71 5.97 3.26 7.79
C ALA A 71 5.24 1.92 8.03
N THR A 72 3.91 1.95 7.99
CA THR A 72 3.06 0.82 8.38
C THR A 72 1.94 0.57 7.38
N VAL A 73 1.38 -0.62 7.44
CA VAL A 73 0.17 -0.98 6.70
C VAL A 73 -0.95 0.01 6.99
N GLU A 74 -1.15 0.37 8.26
CA GLU A 74 -2.26 1.20 8.71
C GLU A 74 -2.14 2.63 8.20
N SER A 75 -0.94 3.22 8.25
CA SER A 75 -0.68 4.57 7.73
C SER A 75 -0.88 4.62 6.21
N LEU A 76 -0.41 3.58 5.51
CA LEU A 76 -0.54 3.51 4.05
C LEU A 76 -1.99 3.26 3.63
N VAL A 77 -2.71 2.36 4.32
CA VAL A 77 -4.14 2.13 4.09
C VAL A 77 -4.95 3.40 4.37
N ALA A 78 -4.65 4.14 5.44
CA ALA A 78 -5.28 5.43 5.72
C ALA A 78 -5.02 6.44 4.58
N THR A 79 -3.82 6.44 4.01
CA THR A 79 -3.47 7.26 2.85
C THR A 79 -4.26 6.86 1.61
N LEU A 80 -4.29 5.57 1.26
CA LEU A 80 -5.00 5.05 0.09
C LEU A 80 -6.52 5.31 0.13
N ARG A 81 -7.13 5.34 1.31
CA ARG A 81 -8.56 5.61 1.47
C ARG A 81 -8.99 7.01 1.02
N ARG A 82 -8.05 7.95 0.89
CA ARG A 82 -8.32 9.30 0.34
C ARG A 82 -8.59 9.29 -1.16
N TYR A 83 -8.23 8.21 -1.85
CA TYR A 83 -8.39 8.06 -3.28
C TYR A 83 -9.66 7.31 -3.66
N GLU A 84 -10.24 7.67 -4.79
CA GLU A 84 -11.28 6.89 -5.46
C GLU A 84 -10.61 5.85 -6.36
N LEU A 85 -11.07 4.59 -6.30
CA LEU A 85 -10.59 3.59 -7.25
C LEU A 85 -11.16 3.95 -8.62
N SER A 86 -10.27 4.19 -9.59
CA SER A 86 -10.72 4.41 -10.95
C SER A 86 -11.34 3.11 -11.47
N SER A 87 -12.65 3.13 -11.66
CA SER A 87 -13.37 2.06 -12.34
C SER A 87 -13.21 2.26 -13.85
N ALA A 88 -11.97 2.23 -14.34
CA ALA A 88 -11.75 2.24 -15.78
C ALA A 88 -12.21 0.87 -16.35
N PRO A 89 -13.05 0.86 -17.41
CA PRO A 89 -13.63 -0.34 -17.99
C PRO A 89 -12.61 -1.27 -18.68
#